data_AF-F4IAT8-F1
#
_entry.id   AF-F4IAT8-F1
#
_cell.length_a   1.000
_cell.length_b   1.000
_cell.length_c   1.000
_cell.angle_alpha   90.00
_cell.angle_beta   90.00
_cell.angle_gamma   90.00
#
_symmetry.space_group_name_H-M   'P 1'
#
loop_
_entity.id
_entity.type
_entity.pdbx_description
1 polymer ?
#
loop_
_entity_poly.entity_id
_entity_poly.type
_entity_poly.pdbx_seq_one_letter_code
_entity_poly.pdbx_strand_id
1 'polypeptide(L)'
;MRLPVTVKATKPSFLVIWIRYSSAASSPTVSLNPSGRLQQTLAGSVEVKGKSLHSGKFSTVKLNPEIAGAGRFFEFRSRFIPASIEFAQESPLCTTLLKDELKIRTVEHLLSALEAKGVDNCRIQIESESSDDREVEVPIFDGSAKEWVDAIQGVGINAAQNHDGESVEKMVAHVNKPVYVCKNDTFVAAFPALETRITCGIDFPQVPAIGCQWFSWRPIHESSFAKDIASSRTFCVYEEVERMREAGLIKGGSLDNAIVCSAEHGWMNPPLRFDDEACRHKILDLIGDLSLVSRGGNGGLPVAHIVAYKAGHALHTDLARHLTMD
;
A
#
# COMPACT_ATOMS: atom_id res chain seq x y z
N MET A 1 20.39 0.62 22.26
CA MET A 1 19.49 -0.33 22.95
C MET A 1 18.08 -0.11 22.41
N ARG A 2 17.53 -1.05 21.63
CA ARG A 2 16.17 -0.91 21.06
C ARG A 2 15.17 -1.37 22.11
N LEU A 3 14.32 -0.47 22.59
CA LEU A 3 13.30 -0.76 23.61
C LEU A 3 12.03 -1.30 22.92
N PRO A 4 11.33 -2.30 23.49
CA PRO A 4 10.10 -2.82 22.91
C PRO A 4 8.99 -1.75 22.97
N VAL A 5 8.43 -1.40 21.81
CA VAL A 5 7.18 -0.63 21.75
C VAL A 5 6.03 -1.60 22.00
N THR A 6 5.35 -1.43 23.12
CA THR A 6 4.13 -2.19 23.41
C THR A 6 2.93 -1.29 23.13
N VAL A 7 2.19 -1.61 22.07
CA VAL A 7 0.89 -1.03 21.77
C VAL A 7 -0.14 -1.81 22.60
N LYS A 8 -0.66 -1.23 23.68
CA LYS A 8 -1.81 -1.78 24.42
C LYS A 8 -3.01 -0.86 24.19
N ALA A 9 -4.06 -1.40 23.59
CA ALA A 9 -5.37 -0.77 23.64
C ALA A 9 -5.87 -0.79 25.09
N THR A 10 -5.87 0.36 25.75
CA THR A 10 -6.39 0.49 27.12
C THR A 10 -7.80 1.06 27.05
N LYS A 11 -8.82 0.20 27.14
CA LYS A 11 -10.25 0.56 26.96
C LYS A 11 -10.53 1.12 25.55
N PRO A 12 -11.81 1.23 25.12
CA PRO A 12 -12.11 1.53 23.72
C PRO A 12 -11.62 2.88 23.18
N SER A 13 -11.04 3.77 23.99
CA SER A 13 -10.82 5.16 23.59
C SER A 13 -9.44 5.75 23.87
N PHE A 14 -8.49 5.01 24.46
CA PHE A 14 -7.12 5.53 24.65
C PHE A 14 -6.06 4.49 24.31
N LEU A 15 -5.34 4.75 23.22
CA LEU A 15 -4.07 4.11 22.93
C LEU A 15 -2.94 4.98 23.48
N VAL A 16 -2.26 4.53 24.54
CA VAL A 16 -1.08 5.22 25.07
C VAL A 16 0.17 4.51 24.57
N ILE A 17 0.92 5.16 23.69
CA ILE A 17 2.23 4.68 23.23
C ILE A 17 3.32 5.35 24.06
N TRP A 18 3.92 4.62 25.00
CA TRP A 18 5.08 5.09 25.75
C TRP A 18 6.36 4.87 24.94
N ILE A 19 7.09 5.95 24.66
CA ILE A 19 8.39 5.89 23.99
C ILE A 19 9.43 6.51 24.94
N ARG A 20 10.34 5.69 25.45
CA ARG A 20 11.57 6.19 26.09
C ARG A 20 12.68 6.21 25.06
N TYR A 21 13.36 7.33 24.89
CA TYR A 21 14.50 7.43 23.99
C TYR A 21 15.67 8.12 24.70
N SER A 22 16.87 7.53 24.61
CA SER A 22 18.11 8.17 25.02
C SER A 22 18.74 8.83 23.79
N SER A 23 19.07 10.12 23.86
CA SER A 23 19.83 10.80 22.81
C SER A 23 21.26 10.25 22.75
N ALA A 24 21.52 9.32 21.83
CA ALA A 24 22.86 9.00 21.36
C ALA A 24 23.19 9.84 20.11
N ALA A 25 24.47 9.91 19.75
CA ALA A 25 25.07 10.66 18.65
C ALA A 25 24.27 10.62 17.33
N SER A 26 24.56 11.57 16.43
CA SER A 26 23.89 11.94 15.16
C SER A 26 23.75 10.80 14.12
N SER A 27 23.12 9.70 14.49
CA SER A 27 22.73 8.65 13.54
C SER A 27 21.56 9.16 12.71
N PRO A 28 21.50 8.82 11.41
CA PRO A 28 20.40 9.24 10.55
C PRO A 28 19.09 8.59 11.03
N THR A 29 17.96 9.26 10.78
CA THR A 29 16.62 8.78 11.18
C THR A 29 16.27 7.48 10.48
N VAL A 30 16.60 7.40 9.20
CA VAL A 30 16.51 6.20 8.37
C VAL A 30 17.89 5.89 7.79
N SER A 31 18.25 4.62 7.69
CA SER A 31 19.49 4.18 7.01
C SER A 31 19.17 3.11 5.99
N LEU A 32 19.83 3.15 4.84
CA LEU A 32 19.70 2.13 3.81
C LEU A 32 20.78 1.06 4.00
N ASN A 33 20.39 -0.16 4.34
CA ASN A 33 21.32 -1.27 4.63
C ASN A 33 21.11 -2.44 3.65
N PRO A 34 22.13 -3.29 3.42
CA PRO A 34 21.96 -4.52 2.67
C PRO A 34 20.83 -5.38 3.25
N SER A 35 19.89 -5.81 2.40
CA SER A 35 18.78 -6.66 2.84
C SER A 35 19.14 -8.13 2.95
N GLY A 36 20.32 -8.53 2.45
CA GLY A 36 20.73 -9.93 2.30
C GLY A 36 19.98 -10.66 1.18
N ARG A 37 19.28 -9.93 0.30
CA ARG A 37 18.58 -10.47 -0.87
C ARG A 37 19.00 -9.72 -2.13
N LEU A 38 18.89 -10.38 -3.27
CA LEU A 38 19.06 -9.75 -4.58
C LEU A 38 17.76 -9.04 -4.98
N GLN A 39 17.88 -7.92 -5.71
CA GLN A 39 16.72 -7.29 -6.34
C GLN A 39 16.03 -8.28 -7.28
N GLN A 40 14.71 -8.31 -7.25
CA GLN A 40 13.91 -9.18 -8.12
C GLN A 40 13.11 -8.40 -9.15
N THR A 41 12.73 -9.10 -10.20
CA THR A 41 11.74 -8.68 -11.19
C THR A 41 10.82 -9.85 -11.53
N LEU A 42 9.82 -9.63 -12.38
CA LEU A 42 8.95 -10.70 -12.86
C LEU A 42 9.74 -11.68 -13.74
N ALA A 43 9.36 -12.96 -13.77
CA ALA A 43 9.99 -13.93 -14.68
C ALA A 43 9.39 -13.87 -16.11
N GLY A 44 8.22 -13.24 -16.26
CA GLY A 44 7.54 -13.02 -17.53
C GLY A 44 6.61 -11.82 -17.46
N SER A 45 5.94 -11.50 -18.56
CA SER A 45 4.93 -10.43 -18.58
C SER A 45 3.53 -10.99 -18.35
N VAL A 46 2.67 -10.22 -17.67
CA VAL A 46 1.25 -10.53 -17.52
C VAL A 46 0.42 -9.29 -17.80
N GLU A 47 -0.69 -9.47 -18.52
CA GLU A 47 -1.63 -8.42 -18.86
C GLU A 47 -3.00 -8.73 -18.28
N VAL A 48 -3.62 -7.72 -17.67
CA VAL A 48 -4.95 -7.80 -17.10
C VAL A 48 -5.75 -6.56 -17.49
N LYS A 49 -7.04 -6.75 -17.72
CA LYS A 49 -7.99 -5.68 -17.98
C LYS A 49 -9.08 -5.72 -16.93
N GLY A 50 -9.46 -4.57 -16.40
CA GLY A 50 -10.55 -4.51 -15.44
C GLY A 50 -11.13 -3.11 -15.29
N LYS A 51 -12.25 -3.05 -14.57
CA LYS A 51 -12.94 -1.81 -14.26
C LYS A 51 -12.21 -1.08 -13.14
N SER A 52 -12.16 0.23 -13.20
CA SER A 52 -11.60 1.08 -12.15
C SER A 52 -12.67 1.47 -11.13
N LEU A 53 -12.26 1.83 -9.90
CA LEU A 53 -13.19 2.11 -8.81
C LEU A 53 -13.89 3.45 -8.96
N HIS A 54 -13.14 4.53 -9.13
CA HIS A 54 -13.66 5.89 -9.07
C HIS A 54 -14.23 6.34 -10.40
N SER A 55 -13.50 6.13 -11.49
CA SER A 55 -13.95 6.56 -12.82
C SER A 55 -15.03 5.64 -13.40
N GLY A 56 -15.00 4.35 -13.04
CA GLY A 56 -15.87 3.31 -13.61
C GLY A 56 -15.52 2.90 -15.04
N LYS A 57 -14.49 3.51 -15.65
CA LYS A 57 -13.91 3.12 -16.94
C LYS A 57 -13.10 1.84 -16.81
N PHE A 58 -12.82 1.20 -17.94
CA PHE A 58 -11.85 0.11 -17.96
C PHE A 58 -10.43 0.62 -18.23
N SER A 59 -9.45 -0.09 -17.71
CA SER A 59 -8.05 0.07 -18.07
C SER A 59 -7.40 -1.29 -18.26
N THR A 60 -6.38 -1.33 -19.10
CA THR A 60 -5.53 -2.51 -19.30
C THR A 60 -4.18 -2.20 -18.69
N VAL A 61 -3.67 -3.12 -17.87
CA VAL A 61 -2.37 -3.03 -17.22
C VAL A 61 -1.53 -4.23 -17.62
N LYS A 62 -0.32 -3.99 -18.10
CA LYS A 62 0.68 -5.01 -18.37
C LYS A 62 1.89 -4.81 -17.46
N LEU A 63 2.15 -5.82 -16.65
CA LEU A 63 3.34 -5.87 -15.79
C LEU A 63 4.45 -6.57 -16.57
N ASN A 64 5.59 -5.90 -16.72
CA ASN A 64 6.74 -6.42 -17.46
C ASN A 64 7.97 -6.52 -16.56
N PRO A 65 8.84 -7.53 -16.78
CA PRO A 65 10.13 -7.57 -16.12
C PRO A 65 10.97 -6.35 -16.48
N GLU A 66 11.90 -5.99 -15.60
CA GLU A 66 12.81 -4.88 -15.79
C GLU A 66 14.16 -5.11 -15.10
N ILE A 67 15.20 -4.45 -15.62
CA ILE A 67 16.56 -4.54 -15.12
C ILE A 67 16.70 -4.09 -13.66
N ALA A 68 17.71 -4.62 -12.98
CA ALA A 68 18.06 -4.18 -11.64
C ALA A 68 18.39 -2.69 -11.61
N GLY A 69 17.92 -1.98 -10.57
CA GLY A 69 18.11 -0.54 -10.40
C GLY A 69 17.04 0.32 -11.07
N ALA A 70 16.18 -0.22 -11.93
CA ALA A 70 15.12 0.55 -12.57
C ALA A 70 14.00 0.94 -11.59
N GLY A 71 13.73 0.08 -10.60
CA GLY A 71 12.60 0.21 -9.70
C GLY A 71 11.25 -0.07 -10.37
N ARG A 72 10.19 0.25 -9.63
CA ARG A 72 8.81 0.20 -10.14
C ARG A 72 8.46 1.53 -10.77
N PHE A 73 7.95 1.51 -12.00
CA PHE A 73 7.45 2.71 -12.65
C PHE A 73 6.30 2.38 -13.58
N PHE A 74 5.41 3.34 -13.74
CA PHE A 74 4.33 3.26 -14.69
C PHE A 74 4.75 3.85 -16.03
N GLU A 75 4.35 3.20 -17.11
CA GLU A 75 4.36 3.77 -18.45
C GLU A 75 2.92 4.08 -18.86
N PHE A 76 2.61 5.36 -18.99
CA PHE A 76 1.31 5.82 -19.44
C PHE A 76 1.51 6.85 -20.55
N ARG A 77 0.89 6.65 -21.71
CA ARG A 77 1.07 7.50 -22.90
C ARG A 77 2.54 7.68 -23.28
N SER A 78 3.30 6.57 -23.22
CA SER A 78 4.75 6.53 -23.53
C SER A 78 5.60 7.48 -22.67
N ARG A 79 5.09 7.85 -21.49
CA ARG A 79 5.79 8.64 -20.47
C ARG A 79 5.94 7.80 -19.21
N PHE A 80 7.10 7.93 -18.57
CA PHE A 80 7.44 7.16 -17.38
C PHE A 80 7.19 7.96 -16.10
N ILE A 81 6.37 7.41 -15.22
CA ILE A 81 6.04 7.94 -13.89
C ILE A 81 6.55 6.95 -12.85
N PRO A 82 7.66 7.25 -12.15
CA PRO A 82 8.16 6.38 -11.10
C PRO A 82 7.12 6.16 -9.99
N ALA A 83 7.01 4.93 -9.48
CA ALA A 83 6.24 4.62 -8.28
C ALA A 83 7.05 5.04 -7.04
N SER A 84 7.22 6.36 -6.90
CA SER A 84 8.01 7.01 -5.86
C SER A 84 7.17 8.09 -5.18
N ILE A 85 7.43 8.31 -3.89
CA ILE A 85 6.75 9.30 -3.08
C ILE A 85 6.86 10.73 -3.64
N GLU A 86 7.90 11.02 -4.42
CA GLU A 86 8.10 12.31 -5.09
C GLU A 86 6.98 12.64 -6.08
N PHE A 87 6.35 11.61 -6.65
CA PHE A 87 5.23 11.75 -7.60
C PHE A 87 3.87 11.53 -6.94
N ALA A 88 3.83 11.22 -5.64
CA ALA A 88 2.58 10.96 -4.93
C ALA A 88 1.84 12.26 -4.61
N GLN A 89 0.62 12.37 -5.14
CA GLN A 89 -0.32 13.45 -4.89
C GLN A 89 -1.45 12.95 -3.97
N GLU A 90 -1.83 13.77 -2.98
CA GLU A 90 -3.01 13.52 -2.17
C GLU A 90 -4.26 13.50 -3.06
N SER A 91 -5.08 12.47 -2.91
CA SER A 91 -6.29 12.26 -3.69
C SER A 91 -7.38 11.67 -2.78
N PRO A 92 -8.65 12.06 -2.96
CA PRO A 92 -9.74 11.48 -2.17
C PRO A 92 -9.81 9.97 -2.37
N LEU A 93 -9.75 9.23 -1.25
CA LEU A 93 -9.98 7.78 -1.14
C LEU A 93 -8.99 6.86 -1.88
N CYS A 94 -7.89 7.38 -2.43
CA CYS A 94 -6.88 6.56 -3.11
C CYS A 94 -5.50 7.25 -3.13
N THR A 95 -4.46 6.51 -3.50
CA THR A 95 -3.15 7.08 -3.80
C THR A 95 -3.03 7.35 -5.29
N THR A 96 -2.54 8.54 -5.65
CA THR A 96 -2.38 9.00 -7.03
C THR A 96 -0.95 9.39 -7.31
N LEU A 97 -0.40 8.94 -8.43
CA LEU A 97 0.86 9.42 -8.96
C LEU A 97 0.62 10.47 -10.03
N LEU A 98 1.35 11.59 -9.99
CA LEU A 98 1.27 12.69 -10.93
C LEU A 98 2.66 13.05 -11.45
N LYS A 99 2.82 13.10 -12.77
CA LYS A 99 4.00 13.67 -13.44
C LYS A 99 3.60 14.18 -14.83
N ASP A 100 4.08 15.36 -15.22
CA ASP A 100 3.83 15.93 -16.55
C ASP A 100 2.33 15.99 -16.91
N GLU A 101 1.50 16.35 -15.92
CA GLU A 101 0.02 16.38 -16.00
C GLU A 101 -0.66 15.03 -16.26
N LEU A 102 0.10 13.93 -16.29
CA LEU A 102 -0.43 12.58 -16.39
C LEU A 102 -0.66 12.02 -14.99
N LYS A 103 -1.87 11.50 -14.75
CA LYS A 103 -2.29 10.94 -13.46
C LYS A 103 -2.57 9.45 -13.55
N ILE A 104 -2.11 8.72 -12.53
CA ILE A 104 -2.40 7.30 -12.33
C ILE A 104 -2.96 7.14 -10.93
N ARG A 105 -4.22 6.73 -10.84
CA ARG A 105 -4.97 6.64 -9.58
C ARG A 105 -5.11 5.19 -9.10
N THR A 106 -5.32 5.05 -7.79
CA THR A 106 -5.63 3.77 -7.13
C THR A 106 -4.49 2.77 -7.28
N VAL A 107 -3.25 3.25 -7.13
CA VAL A 107 -2.04 2.45 -7.32
C VAL A 107 -1.76 1.50 -6.15
N GLU A 108 -2.33 1.78 -4.99
CA GLU A 108 -2.02 1.15 -3.70
C GLU A 108 -2.17 -0.37 -3.71
N HIS A 109 -3.23 -0.94 -4.31
CA HIS A 109 -3.44 -2.40 -4.29
C HIS A 109 -2.40 -3.13 -5.12
N LEU A 110 -2.11 -2.62 -6.32
CA LEU A 110 -1.08 -3.18 -7.20
C LEU A 110 0.30 -3.05 -6.56
N LEU A 111 0.64 -1.87 -6.03
CA LEU A 111 1.92 -1.66 -5.37
C LEU A 111 2.08 -2.52 -4.12
N SER A 112 0.99 -2.74 -3.38
CA SER A 112 0.95 -3.65 -2.23
C SER A 112 1.26 -5.09 -2.64
N ALA A 113 0.65 -5.57 -3.73
CA ALA A 113 0.93 -6.89 -4.29
C ALA A 113 2.39 -7.04 -4.77
N LEU A 114 2.90 -6.04 -5.50
CA LEU A 114 4.29 -6.04 -5.97
C LEU A 114 5.28 -6.08 -4.81
N GLU A 115 5.09 -5.22 -3.80
CA GLU A 115 5.93 -5.21 -2.59
C GLU A 115 5.88 -6.54 -1.85
N ALA A 116 4.67 -7.07 -1.63
CA ALA A 116 4.48 -8.30 -0.89
C ALA A 116 5.04 -9.54 -1.60
N LYS A 117 5.02 -9.56 -2.93
CA LYS A 117 5.62 -10.62 -3.75
C LYS A 117 7.10 -10.38 -4.04
N GLY A 118 7.68 -9.30 -3.52
CA GLY A 118 9.10 -8.99 -3.63
C GLY A 118 9.53 -8.52 -5.01
N VAL A 119 8.65 -7.93 -5.81
CA VAL A 119 8.97 -7.39 -7.14
C VAL A 119 9.54 -5.98 -6.98
N ASP A 120 10.86 -5.86 -7.12
CA ASP A 120 11.59 -4.60 -6.92
C ASP A 120 11.66 -3.75 -8.19
N ASN A 121 11.78 -4.41 -9.34
CA ASN A 121 11.90 -3.79 -10.65
C ASN A 121 10.75 -4.27 -11.54
N CYS A 122 9.95 -3.35 -12.06
CA CYS A 122 8.81 -3.68 -12.90
C CYS A 122 8.37 -2.46 -13.70
N ARG A 123 8.21 -2.64 -15.03
CA ARG A 123 7.55 -1.67 -15.88
C ARG A 123 6.06 -1.97 -15.94
N ILE A 124 5.25 -1.06 -15.39
CA ILE A 124 3.81 -1.15 -15.29
C ILE A 124 3.20 -0.33 -16.43
N GLN A 125 2.98 -0.97 -17.58
CA GLN A 125 2.32 -0.31 -18.70
C GLN A 125 0.83 -0.22 -18.40
N ILE A 126 0.23 0.94 -18.57
CA ILE A 126 -1.19 1.14 -18.34
C ILE A 126 -1.82 1.97 -19.46
N GLU A 127 -2.99 1.55 -19.90
CA GLU A 127 -3.77 2.21 -20.94
C GLU A 127 -5.21 2.41 -20.49
N SER A 128 -5.79 3.57 -20.83
CA SER A 128 -7.22 3.85 -20.68
C SER A 128 -7.94 3.66 -22.02
N GLU A 129 -9.27 3.53 -21.98
CA GLU A 129 -10.13 3.33 -23.15
C GLU A 129 -10.01 4.46 -24.21
N SER A 130 -9.77 5.71 -23.79
CA SER A 130 -9.60 6.85 -24.70
C SER A 130 -8.14 7.29 -24.76
N SER A 131 -7.60 7.45 -25.98
CA SER A 131 -6.24 7.94 -26.23
C SER A 131 -5.97 9.34 -25.69
N ASP A 132 -7.02 10.13 -25.48
CA ASP A 132 -6.92 11.54 -25.05
C ASP A 132 -6.96 11.70 -23.53
N ASP A 133 -7.25 10.62 -22.79
CA ASP A 133 -7.28 10.66 -21.33
C ASP A 133 -5.87 10.97 -20.79
N ARG A 134 -5.78 12.03 -19.97
CA ARG A 134 -4.59 12.39 -19.18
C ARG A 134 -4.60 11.78 -17.78
N GLU A 135 -5.66 11.06 -17.44
CA GLU A 135 -5.82 10.35 -16.18
C GLU A 135 -6.28 8.92 -16.47
N VAL A 136 -5.62 7.95 -15.84
CA VAL A 136 -6.02 6.54 -15.84
C VAL A 136 -6.04 6.02 -14.42
N GLU A 137 -6.85 5.01 -14.16
CA GLU A 137 -6.99 4.40 -12.85
C GLU A 137 -6.70 2.91 -12.97
N VAL A 138 -5.93 2.37 -12.03
CA VAL A 138 -5.60 0.94 -11.97
C VAL A 138 -6.89 0.12 -11.73
N PRO A 139 -7.07 -1.05 -12.37
CA PRO A 139 -8.23 -1.89 -12.13
C PRO A 139 -8.41 -2.27 -10.67
N ILE A 140 -9.66 -2.22 -10.19
CA ILE A 140 -9.99 -2.52 -8.79
C ILE A 140 -10.34 -3.99 -8.55
N PHE A 141 -10.73 -4.72 -9.61
CA PHE A 141 -11.18 -6.11 -9.55
C PHE A 141 -12.28 -6.32 -8.49
N ASP A 142 -12.08 -7.23 -7.55
CA ASP A 142 -12.99 -7.49 -6.43
C ASP A 142 -12.78 -6.56 -5.23
N GLY A 143 -11.97 -5.52 -5.36
CA GLY A 143 -11.64 -4.59 -4.27
C GLY A 143 -10.42 -4.97 -3.46
N SER A 144 -9.82 -6.13 -3.71
CA SER A 144 -8.65 -6.62 -2.99
C SER A 144 -7.39 -6.59 -3.86
N ALA A 145 -6.26 -7.06 -3.31
CA ALA A 145 -5.02 -7.25 -4.06
C ALA A 145 -4.87 -8.68 -4.60
N LYS A 146 -5.87 -9.55 -4.39
CA LYS A 146 -5.77 -10.98 -4.69
C LYS A 146 -5.45 -11.25 -6.16
N GLU A 147 -6.15 -10.62 -7.08
CA GLU A 147 -5.93 -10.86 -8.51
C GLU A 147 -4.55 -10.38 -8.98
N TRP A 148 -4.03 -9.29 -8.40
CA TRP A 148 -2.66 -8.86 -8.64
C TRP A 148 -1.64 -9.87 -8.12
N VAL A 149 -1.85 -10.40 -6.92
CA VAL A 149 -1.01 -11.44 -6.33
C VAL A 149 -1.02 -12.71 -7.18
N ASP A 150 -2.20 -13.15 -7.64
CA ASP A 150 -2.34 -14.34 -8.46
C ASP A 150 -1.66 -14.15 -9.84
N ALA A 151 -1.80 -12.97 -10.45
CA ALA A 151 -1.14 -12.63 -11.72
C ALA A 151 0.39 -12.65 -11.59
N ILE A 152 0.95 -12.03 -10.55
CA ILE A 152 2.40 -12.02 -10.28
C ILE A 152 2.90 -13.44 -9.99
N GLN A 153 2.16 -14.20 -9.18
CA GLN A 153 2.52 -15.57 -8.86
C GLN A 153 2.45 -16.50 -10.07
N GLY A 154 1.49 -16.28 -10.97
CA GLY A 154 1.33 -17.04 -12.20
C GLY A 154 2.51 -16.90 -13.16
N VAL A 155 3.16 -15.74 -13.22
CA VAL A 155 4.39 -15.55 -14.01
C VAL A 155 5.67 -15.88 -13.25
N GLY A 156 5.66 -15.77 -11.92
CA GLY A 156 6.84 -15.96 -11.08
C GLY A 156 7.78 -14.75 -11.05
N ILE A 157 8.85 -14.86 -10.27
CA ILE A 157 9.88 -13.83 -10.10
C ILE A 157 11.28 -14.41 -10.33
N ASN A 158 12.20 -13.57 -10.78
CA ASN A 158 13.61 -13.89 -10.96
C ASN A 158 14.50 -12.78 -10.39
N ALA A 159 15.75 -13.10 -10.09
CA ALA A 159 16.76 -12.09 -9.79
C ALA A 159 16.90 -11.15 -11.00
N ALA A 160 16.75 -9.86 -10.76
CA ALA A 160 16.95 -8.84 -11.78
C ALA A 160 18.47 -8.69 -12.02
N GLN A 161 18.84 -8.51 -13.29
CA GLN A 161 20.22 -8.23 -13.70
C GLN A 161 20.33 -6.78 -14.17
N ASN A 162 21.47 -6.14 -13.93
CA ASN A 162 21.78 -4.83 -14.50
C ASN A 162 22.14 -4.95 -16.00
N HIS A 163 22.53 -3.85 -16.64
CA HIS A 163 22.93 -3.84 -18.06
C HIS A 163 24.13 -4.74 -18.38
N ASP A 164 24.96 -5.07 -17.38
CA ASP A 164 26.14 -5.93 -17.51
C ASP A 164 25.82 -7.42 -17.24
N GLY A 165 24.56 -7.75 -16.97
CA GLY A 165 24.12 -9.12 -16.69
C GLY A 165 24.38 -9.56 -15.23
N GLU A 166 24.66 -8.63 -14.33
CA GLU A 166 24.99 -8.93 -12.94
C GLU A 166 23.78 -8.74 -12.02
N SER A 167 23.57 -9.65 -11.08
CA SER A 167 22.56 -9.48 -10.04
C SER A 167 23.00 -8.42 -9.01
N VAL A 168 22.07 -7.59 -8.58
CA VAL A 168 22.34 -6.48 -7.65
C VAL A 168 21.72 -6.77 -6.29
N GLU A 169 22.47 -6.53 -5.21
CA GLU A 169 21.94 -6.64 -3.85
C GLU A 169 20.87 -5.57 -3.58
N LYS A 170 19.70 -5.98 -3.08
CA LYS A 170 18.65 -5.07 -2.64
C LYS A 170 19.05 -4.45 -1.32
N MET A 171 18.93 -3.14 -1.23
CA MET A 171 19.04 -2.41 0.02
C MET A 171 17.65 -2.12 0.60
N VAL A 172 17.53 -2.11 1.93
CA VAL A 172 16.26 -1.89 2.66
C VAL A 172 16.41 -0.76 3.67
N ALA A 173 15.35 0.05 3.81
CA ALA A 173 15.33 1.15 4.76
C ALA A 173 15.16 0.61 6.19
N HIS A 174 16.01 1.04 7.12
CA HIS A 174 15.89 0.76 8.55
C HIS A 174 15.54 2.04 9.29
N VAL A 175 14.46 1.99 10.08
CA VAL A 175 14.09 3.11 10.95
C VAL A 175 14.94 3.03 12.22
N ASN A 176 15.75 4.05 12.46
CA ASN A 176 16.66 4.12 13.61
C ASN A 176 16.12 5.00 14.73
N LYS A 177 15.25 5.96 14.41
CA LYS A 177 14.55 6.82 15.37
C LYS A 177 13.05 6.82 15.05
N PRO A 178 12.16 6.96 16.05
CA PRO A 178 10.73 7.07 15.80
C PRO A 178 10.40 8.21 14.83
N VAL A 179 9.58 7.92 13.83
CA VAL A 179 9.00 8.89 12.90
C VAL A 179 7.49 8.78 13.01
N TYR A 180 6.78 9.90 13.10
CA TYR A 180 5.33 9.86 13.17
C TYR A 180 4.71 11.09 12.53
N VAL A 181 3.51 10.91 12.03
CA VAL A 181 2.63 11.96 11.51
C VAL A 181 1.26 11.78 12.14
N CYS A 182 0.60 12.89 12.49
CA CYS A 182 -0.71 12.86 13.13
C CYS A 182 -1.58 14.01 12.64
N LYS A 183 -2.88 13.77 12.61
CA LYS A 183 -3.91 14.76 12.34
C LYS A 183 -5.11 14.45 13.22
N ASN A 184 -5.44 15.37 14.14
CA ASN A 184 -6.46 15.17 15.16
C ASN A 184 -6.16 13.90 15.99
N ASP A 185 -7.11 12.96 16.06
CA ASP A 185 -6.97 11.68 16.77
C ASP A 185 -6.45 10.54 15.87
N THR A 186 -6.01 10.86 14.66
CA THR A 186 -5.49 9.91 13.66
C THR A 186 -3.97 10.00 13.59
N PHE A 187 -3.27 8.87 13.51
CA PHE A 187 -1.80 8.88 13.40
C PHE A 187 -1.26 7.68 12.63
N VAL A 188 -0.02 7.83 12.13
CA VAL A 188 0.85 6.73 11.70
C VAL A 188 2.24 6.98 12.25
N ALA A 189 2.85 5.96 12.83
CA ALA A 189 4.18 6.02 13.39
C ALA A 189 5.01 4.81 12.96
N ALA A 190 6.29 5.02 12.65
CA ALA A 190 7.27 3.98 12.42
C ALA A 190 8.29 3.99 13.58
N PHE A 191 8.39 2.86 14.28
CA PHE A 191 9.31 2.67 15.40
C PHE A 191 10.49 1.78 15.01
N PRO A 192 11.70 2.04 15.54
CA PRO A 192 12.83 1.15 15.33
C PRO A 192 12.52 -0.28 15.79
N ALA A 193 12.69 -1.26 14.90
CA ALA A 193 12.45 -2.68 15.17
C ALA A 193 13.49 -3.55 14.45
N LEU A 194 13.65 -4.81 14.90
CA LEU A 194 14.55 -5.77 14.25
C LEU A 194 13.95 -6.34 12.96
N GLU A 195 12.63 -6.39 12.89
CA GLU A 195 11.85 -6.94 11.77
C GLU A 195 10.70 -5.98 11.46
N THR A 196 10.25 -5.99 10.21
CA THR A 196 9.04 -5.25 9.80
C THR A 196 7.82 -5.84 10.49
N ARG A 197 7.04 -4.98 11.13
CA ARG A 197 5.72 -5.32 11.69
C ARG A 197 4.76 -4.18 11.38
N ILE A 198 3.54 -4.51 10.99
CA ILE A 198 2.47 -3.53 10.80
C ILE A 198 1.37 -3.82 11.82
N THR A 199 0.87 -2.78 12.47
CA THR A 199 -0.29 -2.84 13.35
C THR A 199 -1.22 -1.71 12.97
N CYS A 200 -2.39 -2.04 12.43
CA CYS A 200 -3.40 -1.07 12.09
C CYS A 200 -4.57 -1.18 13.06
N GLY A 201 -5.09 -0.02 13.47
CA GLY A 201 -6.35 0.12 14.15
C GLY A 201 -7.30 0.97 13.33
N ILE A 202 -8.55 0.56 13.22
CA ILE A 202 -9.63 1.35 12.64
C ILE A 202 -10.69 1.61 13.69
N ASP A 203 -11.47 2.68 13.51
CA ASP A 203 -12.58 3.02 14.40
C ASP A 203 -13.69 3.71 13.61
N PHE A 204 -14.80 2.99 13.45
CA PHE A 204 -16.02 3.44 12.78
C PHE A 204 -17.19 3.40 13.76
N PRO A 205 -17.26 4.34 14.72
CA PRO A 205 -18.26 4.32 15.80
C PRO A 205 -19.70 4.44 15.29
N GLN A 206 -19.89 5.02 14.09
CA GLN A 206 -21.19 5.14 13.44
C GLN A 206 -21.68 3.81 12.84
N VAL A 207 -20.82 2.80 12.69
CA VAL A 207 -21.17 1.47 12.17
C VAL A 207 -20.68 0.39 13.14
N PRO A 208 -21.49 -0.01 14.13
CA PRO A 208 -21.08 -0.95 15.18
C PRO A 208 -20.56 -2.31 14.67
N ALA A 209 -21.03 -2.77 13.51
CA ALA A 209 -20.58 -4.01 12.88
C ALA A 209 -19.12 -3.94 12.35
N ILE A 210 -18.60 -2.73 12.11
CA ILE A 210 -17.16 -2.50 11.91
C ILE A 210 -16.53 -2.19 13.27
N GLY A 211 -17.02 -1.12 13.93
CA GLY A 211 -16.56 -0.68 15.23
C GLY A 211 -15.07 -0.34 15.27
N CYS A 212 -14.45 -0.62 16.42
CA CYS A 212 -13.02 -0.49 16.63
C CYS A 212 -12.33 -1.85 16.47
N GLN A 213 -11.42 -1.97 15.50
CA GLN A 213 -10.71 -3.21 15.21
C GLN A 213 -9.20 -2.95 15.21
N TRP A 214 -8.44 -3.93 15.64
CA TRP A 214 -6.97 -3.92 15.58
C TRP A 214 -6.47 -5.21 14.96
N PHE A 215 -5.62 -5.09 13.95
CA PHE A 215 -4.93 -6.24 13.37
C PHE A 215 -3.43 -5.97 13.28
N SER A 216 -2.63 -7.02 13.50
CA SER A 216 -1.18 -6.92 13.36
C SER A 216 -0.64 -8.02 12.48
N TRP A 217 0.18 -7.62 11.52
CA TRP A 217 0.75 -8.46 10.49
C TRP A 217 2.27 -8.34 10.43
N ARG A 218 2.93 -9.41 9.99
CA ARG A 218 4.38 -9.50 9.76
C ARG A 218 4.63 -10.30 8.47
N PRO A 219 5.59 -9.92 7.62
CA PRO A 219 6.01 -10.69 6.46
C PRO A 219 6.93 -11.86 6.88
N ILE A 220 6.41 -12.81 7.66
CA ILE A 220 7.21 -13.92 8.22
C ILE A 220 7.54 -14.97 7.14
N HIS A 221 6.57 -15.28 6.29
CA HIS A 221 6.70 -16.23 5.19
C HIS A 221 6.24 -15.60 3.87
N GLU A 222 6.71 -16.14 2.75
CA GLU A 222 6.34 -15.67 1.41
C GLU A 222 4.82 -15.67 1.15
N SER A 223 4.09 -16.56 1.84
CA SER A 223 2.64 -16.69 1.72
C SER A 223 1.87 -15.83 2.71
N SER A 224 2.52 -15.16 3.67
CA SER A 224 1.86 -14.41 4.74
C SER A 224 0.94 -13.31 4.21
N PHE A 225 1.35 -12.59 3.16
CA PHE A 225 0.48 -11.57 2.57
C PHE A 225 -0.70 -12.20 1.82
N ALA A 226 -0.45 -13.19 0.97
CA ALA A 226 -1.50 -13.87 0.19
C ALA A 226 -2.58 -14.49 1.09
N LYS A 227 -2.15 -15.11 2.18
CA LYS A 227 -3.02 -15.77 3.15
C LYS A 227 -3.81 -14.77 4.01
N ASP A 228 -3.12 -13.77 4.57
CA ASP A 228 -3.68 -12.98 5.67
C ASP A 228 -4.21 -11.61 5.24
N ILE A 229 -3.79 -11.08 4.08
CA ILE A 229 -4.06 -9.69 3.68
C ILE A 229 -4.67 -9.59 2.28
N ALA A 230 -4.11 -10.28 1.28
CA ALA A 230 -4.35 -10.02 -0.15
C ALA A 230 -5.83 -10.09 -0.55
N SER A 231 -6.61 -10.96 0.10
CA SER A 231 -8.03 -11.14 -0.18
C SER A 231 -8.94 -10.12 0.52
N SER A 232 -8.41 -9.17 1.28
CA SER A 232 -9.21 -8.20 2.03
C SER A 232 -9.72 -7.11 1.09
N ARG A 233 -11.03 -7.09 0.84
CA ARG A 233 -11.66 -6.15 -0.08
C ARG A 233 -11.74 -4.76 0.51
N THR A 234 -11.74 -3.76 -0.37
CA THR A 234 -12.09 -2.39 0.00
C THR A 234 -13.49 -2.33 0.59
N PHE A 235 -13.73 -1.31 1.40
CA PHE A 235 -14.97 -1.20 2.14
C PHE A 235 -15.47 0.23 2.22
N CYS A 236 -16.77 0.38 2.40
CA CYS A 236 -17.36 1.67 2.69
C CYS A 236 -18.59 1.55 3.60
N VAL A 237 -18.93 2.69 4.21
CA VAL A 237 -20.18 2.87 4.95
C VAL A 237 -21.29 3.14 3.93
N TYR A 238 -22.38 2.38 4.00
CA TYR A 238 -23.50 2.46 3.06
C TYR A 238 -24.05 3.89 2.97
N GLU A 239 -24.22 4.53 4.12
CA GLU A 239 -24.78 5.88 4.25
C GLU A 239 -23.88 6.97 3.64
N GLU A 240 -22.62 6.65 3.30
CA GLU A 240 -21.69 7.56 2.63
C GLU A 240 -21.66 7.38 1.10
N VAL A 241 -22.30 6.32 0.58
CA VAL A 241 -22.23 5.94 -0.85
C VAL A 241 -22.81 7.02 -1.76
N GLU A 242 -24.00 7.54 -1.44
CA GLU A 242 -24.64 8.58 -2.27
C GLU A 242 -23.76 9.82 -2.36
N ARG A 243 -23.27 10.31 -1.20
CA ARG A 243 -22.36 11.47 -1.14
C ARG A 243 -21.09 11.26 -1.96
N MET A 244 -20.49 10.08 -1.90
CA MET A 244 -19.29 9.78 -2.69
C MET A 244 -19.59 9.77 -4.19
N ARG A 245 -20.74 9.21 -4.60
CA ARG A 245 -21.18 9.22 -6.00
C ARG A 245 -21.47 10.62 -6.52
N GLU A 246 -22.12 11.45 -5.72
CA GLU A 246 -22.35 12.88 -6.03
C GLU A 246 -21.04 13.66 -6.17
N ALA A 247 -20.03 13.33 -5.35
CA ALA A 247 -18.66 13.86 -5.48
C ALA A 247 -17.89 13.29 -6.68
N GLY A 248 -18.52 12.45 -7.51
CA GLY A 248 -17.92 11.85 -8.69
C GLY A 248 -16.92 10.72 -8.39
N LEU A 249 -16.95 10.18 -7.17
CA LEU A 249 -16.14 9.04 -6.73
C LEU A 249 -16.94 7.74 -6.83
N ILE A 250 -16.25 6.60 -6.77
CA ILE A 250 -16.81 5.24 -6.73
C ILE A 250 -17.85 4.93 -7.82
N LYS A 251 -17.76 5.56 -9.01
CA LYS A 251 -18.70 5.30 -10.13
C LYS A 251 -18.62 3.86 -10.64
N GLY A 252 -17.47 3.20 -10.44
CA GLY A 252 -17.28 1.78 -10.68
C GLY A 252 -17.60 0.88 -9.50
N GLY A 253 -17.91 1.45 -8.33
CA GLY A 253 -18.17 0.73 -7.09
C GLY A 253 -19.47 -0.07 -7.10
N SER A 254 -19.40 -1.30 -6.62
CA SER A 254 -20.49 -2.27 -6.52
C SER A 254 -20.23 -3.26 -5.37
N LEU A 255 -21.23 -4.08 -5.03
CA LEU A 255 -21.06 -5.15 -4.02
C LEU A 255 -20.10 -6.27 -4.48
N ASP A 256 -19.74 -6.30 -5.76
CA ASP A 256 -18.75 -7.25 -6.29
C ASP A 256 -17.31 -6.80 -6.00
N ASN A 257 -17.10 -5.50 -5.78
CA ASN A 257 -15.77 -4.92 -5.60
C ASN A 257 -15.57 -4.12 -4.31
N ALA A 258 -16.51 -4.19 -3.38
CA ALA A 258 -16.39 -3.63 -2.04
C ALA A 258 -17.27 -4.39 -1.04
N ILE A 259 -16.84 -4.53 0.21
CA ILE A 259 -17.74 -4.89 1.32
C ILE A 259 -18.40 -3.63 1.86
N VAL A 260 -19.74 -3.60 1.87
CA VAL A 260 -20.50 -2.42 2.26
C VAL A 260 -21.18 -2.69 3.58
N CYS A 261 -21.07 -1.75 4.53
CA CYS A 261 -21.64 -1.89 5.86
C CYS A 261 -22.58 -0.73 6.16
N SER A 262 -23.83 -1.02 6.50
CA SER A 262 -24.81 -0.05 6.97
C SER A 262 -24.74 0.09 8.49
N ALA A 263 -24.95 1.30 8.98
CA ALA A 263 -25.11 1.57 10.40
C ALA A 263 -26.26 0.77 11.04
N GLU A 264 -27.36 0.59 10.31
CA GLU A 264 -28.57 -0.09 10.79
C GLU A 264 -28.54 -1.60 10.52
N HIS A 265 -28.12 -2.01 9.32
CA HIS A 265 -28.26 -3.38 8.85
C HIS A 265 -26.96 -4.21 8.86
N GLY A 266 -25.82 -3.60 9.23
CA GLY A 266 -24.52 -4.24 9.18
C GLY A 266 -24.06 -4.55 7.75
N TRP A 267 -23.31 -5.64 7.57
CA TRP A 267 -22.70 -6.00 6.29
C TRP A 267 -23.75 -6.41 5.24
N MET A 268 -23.69 -5.79 4.06
CA MET A 268 -24.69 -5.94 3.00
C MET A 268 -24.41 -7.07 2.02
N ASN A 269 -23.16 -7.52 1.96
CA ASN A 269 -22.71 -8.59 1.08
C ASN A 269 -21.82 -9.60 1.82
N PRO A 270 -22.33 -10.26 2.88
CA PRO A 270 -21.63 -11.36 3.54
C PRO A 270 -21.46 -12.58 2.60
N PRO A 271 -20.54 -13.52 2.90
CA PRO A 271 -19.67 -13.52 4.07
C PRO A 271 -18.47 -12.57 3.93
N LEU A 272 -17.97 -12.12 5.07
CA LEU A 272 -16.62 -11.56 5.13
C LEU A 272 -15.61 -12.69 4.91
N ARG A 273 -14.47 -12.35 4.31
CA ARG A 273 -13.33 -13.26 4.14
C ARG A 273 -12.50 -13.35 5.42
N PHE A 274 -12.58 -12.31 6.25
CA PHE A 274 -12.01 -12.23 7.60
C PHE A 274 -12.95 -11.46 8.51
N ASP A 275 -13.06 -11.82 9.78
CA ASP A 275 -13.92 -11.07 10.73
C ASP A 275 -13.50 -9.59 10.84
N ASP A 276 -12.22 -9.30 10.63
CA ASP A 276 -11.59 -7.98 10.62
C ASP A 276 -11.14 -7.53 9.20
N GLU A 277 -11.89 -7.93 8.15
CA GLU A 277 -11.56 -7.67 6.74
C GLU A 277 -11.27 -6.17 6.45
N ALA A 278 -12.07 -5.26 7.03
CA ALA A 278 -11.85 -3.81 6.89
C ALA A 278 -10.50 -3.34 7.48
N CYS A 279 -10.11 -3.89 8.64
CA CYS A 279 -8.83 -3.55 9.28
C CYS A 279 -7.64 -4.09 8.46
N ARG A 280 -7.76 -5.33 7.95
CA ARG A 280 -6.74 -5.94 7.08
C ARG A 280 -6.59 -5.22 5.75
N HIS A 281 -7.69 -4.73 5.19
CA HIS A 281 -7.64 -3.90 4.00
C HIS A 281 -6.85 -2.60 4.25
N LYS A 282 -6.94 -1.99 5.42
CA LYS A 282 -6.09 -0.83 5.75
C LYS A 282 -4.61 -1.17 5.91
N ILE A 283 -4.26 -2.41 6.24
CA ILE A 283 -2.86 -2.88 6.13
C ILE A 283 -2.46 -3.02 4.66
N LEU A 284 -3.32 -3.56 3.81
CA LEU A 284 -3.08 -3.67 2.36
C LEU A 284 -2.76 -2.30 1.75
N ASP A 285 -3.61 -1.29 2.01
CA ASP A 285 -3.42 0.10 1.58
C ASP A 285 -2.08 0.65 2.08
N LEU A 286 -1.80 0.51 3.38
CA LEU A 286 -0.59 1.03 4.01
C LEU A 286 0.68 0.40 3.43
N ILE A 287 0.67 -0.89 3.11
CA ILE A 287 1.80 -1.56 2.44
C ILE A 287 2.04 -0.95 1.06
N GLY A 288 0.97 -0.76 0.28
CA GLY A 288 1.05 -0.15 -1.04
C GLY A 288 1.61 1.27 -0.99
N ASP A 289 1.07 2.10 -0.09
CA ASP A 289 1.48 3.49 0.05
C ASP A 289 2.91 3.64 0.56
N LEU A 290 3.31 2.85 1.55
CA LEU A 290 4.69 2.89 2.07
C LEU A 290 5.71 2.30 1.10
N SER A 291 5.29 1.43 0.17
CA SER A 291 6.20 0.93 -0.87
C SER A 291 6.73 2.05 -1.78
N LEU A 292 6.07 3.22 -1.82
CA LEU A 292 6.52 4.42 -2.54
C LEU A 292 7.78 5.06 -1.95
N VAL A 293 8.22 4.63 -0.76
CA VAL A 293 9.55 4.95 -0.24
C VAL A 293 10.65 4.37 -1.14
N SER A 294 10.33 3.35 -1.95
CA SER A 294 11.31 2.70 -2.81
C SER A 294 11.91 3.62 -3.87
N ARG A 295 13.21 3.43 -4.13
CA ARG A 295 13.99 4.15 -5.14
C ARG A 295 14.96 3.19 -5.82
N GLY A 296 14.90 3.08 -7.15
CA GLY A 296 15.79 2.21 -7.93
C GLY A 296 15.84 0.75 -7.45
N GLY A 297 14.67 0.17 -7.14
CA GLY A 297 14.56 -1.21 -6.63
C GLY A 297 14.96 -1.41 -5.16
N ASN A 298 15.37 -0.35 -4.46
CA ASN A 298 15.76 -0.37 -3.04
C ASN A 298 14.70 0.26 -2.15
N GLY A 299 14.85 0.11 -0.83
CA GLY A 299 13.94 0.65 0.17
C GLY A 299 12.78 -0.30 0.42
N GLY A 300 11.70 -0.15 -0.35
CA GLY A 300 10.45 -0.88 -0.12
C GLY A 300 9.87 -0.61 1.27
N LEU A 301 9.17 -1.59 1.84
CA LEU A 301 8.72 -1.51 3.23
C LEU A 301 9.92 -1.40 4.19
N PRO A 302 9.95 -0.40 5.08
CA PRO A 302 11.05 -0.27 6.01
C PRO A 302 11.05 -1.36 7.08
N VAL A 303 12.23 -1.68 7.59
CA VAL A 303 12.43 -2.47 8.81
C VAL A 303 12.09 -1.58 10.00
N ALA A 304 10.83 -1.67 10.42
CA ALA A 304 10.24 -0.90 11.50
C ALA A 304 8.99 -1.60 12.04
N HIS A 305 8.58 -1.25 13.26
CA HIS A 305 7.21 -1.49 13.69
C HIS A 305 6.37 -0.27 13.32
N ILE A 306 5.56 -0.41 12.28
CA ILE A 306 4.62 0.61 11.82
C ILE A 306 3.30 0.42 12.56
N VAL A 307 2.81 1.49 13.18
CA VAL A 307 1.53 1.53 13.91
C VAL A 307 0.68 2.63 13.31
N ALA A 308 -0.49 2.28 12.78
CA ALA A 308 -1.45 3.21 12.22
C ALA A 308 -2.77 3.14 12.99
N TYR A 309 -3.40 4.28 13.26
CA TYR A 309 -4.74 4.34 13.84
C TYR A 309 -5.59 5.32 13.05
N LYS A 310 -6.71 4.82 12.49
CA LYS A 310 -7.67 5.54 11.63
C LYS A 310 -7.04 6.18 10.37
N ALA A 311 -5.80 5.84 10.07
CA ALA A 311 -5.05 6.50 9.00
C ALA A 311 -5.53 6.07 7.62
N GLY A 312 -5.51 7.02 6.69
CA GLY A 312 -5.70 6.78 5.27
C GLY A 312 -4.52 7.28 4.46
N HIS A 313 -4.64 7.20 3.12
CA HIS A 313 -3.58 7.47 2.15
C HIS A 313 -2.81 8.79 2.37
N ALA A 314 -3.50 9.86 2.79
CA ALA A 314 -2.85 11.14 3.07
C ALA A 314 -1.79 11.03 4.18
N LEU A 315 -2.10 10.36 5.30
CA LEU A 315 -1.14 10.14 6.39
C LEU A 315 -0.11 9.06 6.05
N HIS A 316 -0.48 8.06 5.24
CA HIS A 316 0.48 7.05 4.77
C HIS A 316 1.57 7.69 3.92
N THR A 317 1.18 8.51 2.94
CA THR A 317 2.11 9.24 2.07
C THR A 317 2.88 10.31 2.84
N ASP A 318 2.27 10.96 3.83
CA ASP A 318 3.00 11.90 4.69
C ASP A 318 4.09 11.20 5.51
N LEU A 319 3.80 10.03 6.09
CA LEU A 319 4.84 9.21 6.73
C LEU A 319 5.93 8.80 5.75
N ALA A 320 5.55 8.33 4.55
CA ALA A 320 6.51 7.95 3.52
C ALA A 320 7.45 9.10 3.15
N ARG A 321 6.94 10.35 3.03
CA ARG A 321 7.76 11.54 2.81
C ARG A 321 8.77 11.72 3.93
N HIS A 322 8.33 11.68 5.19
CA HIS A 322 9.22 11.82 6.36
C HIS A 322 10.26 10.70 6.46
N LEU A 323 9.96 9.49 6.00
CA LEU A 323 10.91 8.38 5.93
C LEU A 323 11.95 8.56 4.81
N THR A 324 11.70 9.47 3.86
CA THR A 324 12.62 9.79 2.75
C THR A 324 13.28 11.16 2.91
N MET A 325 12.99 11.88 3.99
CA MET A 325 13.68 13.11 4.37
C MET A 325 14.96 12.75 5.11
N ASP A 326 16.11 12.97 4.47
CA ASP A 326 17.40 13.12 5.13
C ASP A 326 17.73 14.61 5.33
#